data_AF-A0A3A8K6N6-F1
#
_entry.id   AF-A0A3A8K6N6-F1
#
_cell.length_a   1.000
_cell.length_b   1.000
_cell.length_c   1.000
_cell.angle_alpha   90.00
_cell.angle_beta   90.00
_cell.angle_gamma   90.00
#
_symmetry.space_group_name_H-M   'P 1'
#
loop_
_entity.id
_entity.type
_entity.pdbx_description
1 polymer ?
#
loop_
_entity_poly.entity_id
_entity_poly.type
_entity_poly.pdbx_seq_one_letter_code
_entity_poly.pdbx_strand_id
1 'polypeptide(L)'
;AKPAPAPTPQKGEANAEDRRKKLFGAFDKSAKPSEPEELEGAEDGDPDGDSAVQEGERYYGLLKSQVRRHYNVADTIPDAERLYLKAQVAMRLGRAGEVLDVSLAKASGNELFDSAVVAAVRKASPFSPPPDALRDALQKNGVVLVFSP
;
A
#
# COMPACT_ATOMS: atom_id res chain seq x y z
N ALA A 1 13.92 43.01 55.02
CA ALA A 1 13.26 41.75 54.62
C ALA A 1 14.30 40.63 54.57
N LYS A 2 13.85 39.39 54.73
CA LYS A 2 14.54 38.21 55.25
C LYS A 2 15.88 37.78 54.57
N PRO A 3 16.74 37.06 55.31
CA PRO A 3 18.05 36.54 54.91
C PRO A 3 17.98 35.12 54.29
N ALA A 4 19.16 34.55 53.97
CA ALA A 4 19.54 33.12 53.83
C ALA A 4 19.87 32.63 52.39
N PRO A 5 20.54 31.48 52.22
CA PRO A 5 21.83 31.03 52.80
C PRO A 5 22.79 30.39 51.75
N ALA A 6 24.03 30.10 52.14
CA ALA A 6 24.98 29.22 51.40
C ALA A 6 24.52 27.75 51.40
N PRO A 7 25.06 26.84 50.55
CA PRO A 7 26.31 26.14 50.93
C PRO A 7 27.18 25.56 49.79
N THR A 8 28.44 25.28 50.14
CA THR A 8 29.29 24.19 49.61
C THR A 8 29.81 23.41 50.82
N PRO A 9 30.46 22.24 50.69
CA PRO A 9 30.05 20.97 50.10
C PRO A 9 30.17 19.83 51.14
N GLN A 10 29.66 18.62 50.90
CA GLN A 10 30.08 17.45 51.70
C GLN A 10 30.13 16.16 50.89
N LYS A 11 31.32 15.56 50.96
CA LYS A 11 31.78 14.27 50.43
C LYS A 11 31.10 13.12 51.17
N GLY A 12 30.72 12.07 50.45
CA GLY A 12 30.14 10.85 51.02
C GLY A 12 30.17 9.71 50.02
N GLU A 13 31.30 9.01 49.99
CA GLU A 13 31.48 7.71 49.32
C GLU A 13 30.55 6.68 49.97
N ALA A 14 29.40 6.44 49.35
CA ALA A 14 28.64 5.23 49.60
C ALA A 14 27.93 4.83 48.30
N ASN A 15 28.17 3.57 47.91
CA ASN A 15 27.35 2.82 46.96
C ASN A 15 27.48 3.09 45.46
N ALA A 16 28.73 3.16 44.99
CA ALA A 16 29.01 2.87 43.58
C ALA A 16 28.71 1.40 43.22
N GLU A 17 28.84 0.44 44.14
CA GLU A 17 28.52 -0.98 43.89
C GLU A 17 27.02 -1.28 43.92
N ASP A 18 26.25 -0.64 44.79
CA ASP A 18 24.78 -0.82 44.83
C ASP A 18 24.09 -0.17 43.62
N ARG A 19 24.64 0.94 43.09
CA ARG A 19 24.20 1.47 41.78
C ARG A 19 24.55 0.51 40.64
N ARG A 20 25.73 -0.10 40.64
CA ARG A 20 26.10 -1.13 39.65
C ARG A 20 25.17 -2.36 39.73
N LYS A 21 24.87 -2.86 40.93
CA LYS A 21 23.92 -3.97 41.14
C LYS A 21 22.48 -3.61 40.74
N LYS A 22 22.04 -2.37 40.96
CA LYS A 22 20.72 -1.88 40.52
C LYS A 22 20.63 -1.66 39.00
N LEU A 23 21.75 -1.38 38.33
CA LEU A 23 21.79 -1.27 36.87
C LEU A 23 21.82 -2.66 36.19
N PHE A 24 22.52 -3.65 36.76
CA PHE A 24 22.48 -5.03 36.26
C PHE A 24 21.15 -5.75 36.56
N GLY A 25 20.51 -5.49 37.70
CA GLY A 25 19.19 -6.05 38.01
C GLY A 25 18.02 -5.44 37.23
N ALA A 26 18.21 -4.24 36.64
CA ALA A 26 17.22 -3.61 35.77
C ALA A 26 17.25 -4.15 34.32
N PHE A 27 18.33 -4.83 33.92
CA PHE A 27 18.42 -5.46 32.60
C PHE A 27 17.76 -6.85 32.57
N ASP A 28 17.70 -7.55 33.70
CA ASP A 28 17.06 -8.87 33.81
C ASP A 28 15.53 -8.77 33.91
N LYS A 29 15.00 -7.63 34.38
CA LYS A 29 13.56 -7.36 34.52
C LYS A 29 12.93 -6.63 33.34
N SER A 30 13.62 -6.62 32.19
CA SER A 30 13.07 -6.19 30.90
C SER A 30 13.07 -7.30 29.84
N ALA A 31 13.40 -8.54 30.22
CA ALA A 31 12.92 -9.72 29.51
C ALA A 31 11.43 -9.96 29.85
N LYS A 32 10.58 -8.95 29.61
CA LYS A 32 9.28 -9.29 29.08
C LYS A 32 9.62 -9.84 27.70
N PRO A 33 9.20 -11.07 27.35
CA PRO A 33 9.14 -11.43 25.95
C PRO A 33 8.47 -10.24 25.28
N SER A 34 9.10 -9.68 24.26
CA SER A 34 8.32 -9.02 23.23
C SER A 34 7.27 -10.06 22.93
N GLU A 35 6.04 -9.83 23.42
CA GLU A 35 4.88 -10.50 22.87
C GLU A 35 5.16 -10.46 21.37
N PRO A 36 5.22 -11.61 20.67
CA PRO A 36 5.20 -11.54 19.22
C PRO A 36 4.12 -10.52 18.93
N GLU A 37 4.38 -9.51 18.10
CA GLU A 37 3.29 -8.73 17.53
C GLU A 37 2.34 -9.81 17.02
N GLU A 38 1.32 -10.10 17.81
CA GLU A 38 0.25 -11.00 17.45
C GLU A 38 -0.26 -10.26 16.25
N LEU A 39 0.03 -10.83 15.08
CA LEU A 39 -0.53 -10.39 13.82
C LEU A 39 -1.99 -10.12 14.13
N GLU A 40 -2.37 -8.84 14.23
CA GLU A 40 -3.67 -8.45 14.76
C GLU A 40 -4.71 -9.14 13.88
N GLY A 41 -5.32 -10.16 14.44
CA GLY A 41 -6.09 -11.15 13.72
C GLY A 41 -6.43 -12.24 14.71
N ALA A 42 -7.60 -12.12 15.33
CA ALA A 42 -8.17 -13.21 16.10
C ALA A 42 -8.19 -14.47 15.22
N GLU A 43 -7.79 -15.60 15.79
CA GLU A 43 -7.86 -16.93 15.18
C GLU A 43 -9.28 -17.30 14.72
N ASP A 44 -10.30 -16.64 15.28
CA ASP A 44 -11.67 -16.57 14.80
C ASP A 44 -11.88 -15.22 14.08
N GLY A 45 -11.50 -15.15 12.80
CA GLY A 45 -11.73 -13.96 11.99
C GLY A 45 -13.24 -13.69 11.87
N ASP A 46 -13.64 -12.42 11.94
CA ASP A 46 -15.03 -12.03 11.73
C ASP A 46 -15.56 -12.66 10.42
N PRO A 47 -16.67 -13.43 10.46
CA PRO A 47 -17.24 -14.03 9.25
C PRO A 47 -17.74 -12.98 8.24
N ASP A 48 -17.95 -11.74 8.70
CA ASP A 48 -18.26 -10.55 7.89
C ASP A 48 -17.01 -9.68 7.59
N GLY A 49 -15.81 -10.21 7.81
CA GLY A 49 -14.55 -9.50 7.57
C GLY A 49 -14.42 -9.04 6.11
N ASP A 50 -14.13 -7.76 5.89
CA ASP A 50 -14.02 -7.11 4.58
C ASP A 50 -12.63 -7.29 3.92
N SER A 51 -11.81 -8.20 4.44
CA SER A 51 -10.42 -8.41 4.02
C SER A 51 -10.27 -8.68 2.53
N ALA A 52 -11.16 -9.48 1.94
CA ALA A 52 -11.15 -9.77 0.50
C ALA A 52 -11.48 -8.53 -0.35
N VAL A 53 -12.33 -7.63 0.15
CA VAL A 53 -12.67 -6.37 -0.51
C VAL A 53 -11.47 -5.43 -0.47
N GLN A 54 -10.84 -5.28 0.70
CA GLN A 54 -9.65 -4.45 0.87
C GLN A 54 -8.48 -4.93 -0.01
N GLU A 55 -8.25 -6.23 -0.08
CA GLU A 55 -7.19 -6.81 -0.92
C GLU A 55 -7.46 -6.54 -2.41
N GLY A 56 -8.71 -6.62 -2.83
CA GLY A 56 -9.10 -6.31 -4.20
C GLY A 56 -8.92 -4.84 -4.55
N GLU A 57 -9.32 -3.91 -3.69
CA GLU A 57 -9.10 -2.48 -3.90
C GLU A 57 -7.61 -2.13 -4.03
N ARG A 58 -6.77 -2.72 -3.15
CA ARG A 58 -5.31 -2.56 -3.23
C ARG A 58 -4.78 -3.06 -4.56
N TYR A 59 -5.20 -4.26 -4.99
CA TYR A 59 -4.76 -4.84 -6.26
C TYR A 59 -5.18 -3.98 -7.47
N TYR A 60 -6.42 -3.49 -7.51
CA TYR A 60 -6.87 -2.59 -8.59
C TYR A 60 -6.12 -1.26 -8.61
N GLY A 61 -5.73 -0.74 -7.44
CA GLY A 61 -4.83 0.41 -7.33
C GLY A 61 -3.46 0.16 -7.97
N LEU A 62 -2.89 -1.03 -7.73
CA LEU A 62 -1.62 -1.45 -8.35
C LEU A 62 -1.72 -1.54 -9.87
N LEU A 63 -2.79 -2.16 -10.40
CA LEU A 63 -3.03 -2.22 -11.84
C LEU A 63 -3.06 -0.82 -12.46
N LYS A 64 -3.88 0.08 -11.90
CA LYS A 64 -3.98 1.47 -12.39
C LYS A 64 -2.64 2.20 -12.31
N SER A 65 -1.89 2.04 -11.22
CA SER A 65 -0.56 2.64 -11.06
C SER A 65 0.41 2.16 -12.12
N GLN A 66 0.46 0.85 -12.36
CA GLN A 66 1.35 0.26 -13.36
C GLN A 66 1.01 0.75 -14.76
N VAL A 67 -0.27 0.72 -15.15
CA VAL A 67 -0.71 1.25 -16.46
C VAL A 67 -0.33 2.73 -16.61
N ARG A 68 -0.56 3.55 -15.58
CA ARG A 68 -0.22 4.98 -15.60
C ARG A 68 1.26 5.25 -15.85
N ARG A 69 2.17 4.40 -15.38
CA ARG A 69 3.62 4.55 -15.66
C ARG A 69 3.98 4.35 -17.13
N HIS A 70 3.20 3.52 -17.84
CA HIS A 70 3.37 3.27 -19.27
C HIS A 70 2.54 4.22 -20.14
N TYR A 71 1.70 5.04 -19.52
CA TYR A 71 0.77 5.93 -20.17
C TYR A 71 1.40 7.33 -20.33
N ASN A 72 1.97 7.62 -21.50
CA ASN A 72 2.55 8.94 -21.79
C ASN A 72 1.48 9.94 -22.27
N VAL A 73 0.57 10.31 -21.37
CA VAL A 73 -0.54 11.23 -21.63
C VAL A 73 -0.05 12.63 -21.92
N ALA A 74 0.99 13.04 -21.18
CA ALA A 74 1.41 14.43 -21.00
C ALA A 74 1.86 15.11 -22.31
N ASP A 75 2.24 14.35 -23.33
CA ASP A 75 2.69 14.90 -24.61
C ASP A 75 1.66 14.91 -25.75
N THR A 76 0.56 14.13 -25.66
CA THR A 76 -0.24 13.81 -26.86
C THR A 76 -1.62 14.49 -26.95
N ILE A 77 -2.13 15.09 -25.87
CA ILE A 77 -3.48 15.66 -25.83
C ILE A 77 -3.44 17.04 -25.17
N PRO A 78 -4.04 18.10 -25.72
CA PRO A 78 -4.09 19.41 -25.06
C PRO A 78 -4.74 19.35 -23.67
N ASP A 79 -4.23 20.12 -22.70
CA ASP A 79 -4.73 20.14 -21.32
C ASP A 79 -6.23 20.45 -21.20
N ALA A 80 -6.75 21.30 -22.08
CA ALA A 80 -8.16 21.67 -22.12
C ALA A 80 -9.09 20.48 -22.45
N GLU A 81 -8.62 19.54 -23.27
CA GLU A 81 -9.39 18.34 -23.63
C GLU A 81 -9.27 17.27 -22.55
N ARG A 82 -8.11 17.15 -21.90
CA ARG A 82 -7.86 16.15 -20.85
C ARG A 82 -8.89 16.18 -19.72
N LEU A 83 -9.34 17.37 -19.31
CA LEU A 83 -10.21 17.55 -18.14
C LEU A 83 -11.51 16.73 -18.17
N TYR A 84 -11.98 16.34 -19.36
CA TYR A 84 -13.26 15.64 -19.54
C TYR A 84 -13.11 14.21 -20.09
N LEU A 85 -11.90 13.76 -20.40
CA LEU A 85 -11.68 12.44 -21.00
C LEU A 85 -11.78 11.35 -19.95
N LYS A 86 -12.63 10.37 -20.23
CA LYS A 86 -12.82 9.19 -19.39
C LYS A 86 -13.04 7.96 -20.24
N ALA A 87 -12.04 7.08 -20.31
CA ALA A 87 -12.17 5.78 -20.95
C ALA A 87 -12.37 4.68 -19.91
N GLN A 88 -13.08 3.63 -20.29
CA GLN A 88 -13.16 2.40 -19.53
C GLN A 88 -12.59 1.27 -20.36
N VAL A 89 -11.64 0.55 -19.81
CA VAL A 89 -11.00 -0.59 -20.46
C VAL A 89 -11.31 -1.84 -19.66
N ALA A 90 -11.91 -2.82 -20.33
CA ALA A 90 -12.05 -4.17 -19.80
C ALA A 90 -10.79 -4.97 -20.11
N MET A 91 -10.26 -5.67 -19.11
CA MET A 91 -9.15 -6.59 -19.31
C MET A 91 -9.36 -7.88 -18.53
N ARG A 92 -8.90 -8.99 -19.10
CA ARG A 92 -8.83 -10.28 -18.41
C ARG A 92 -7.38 -10.60 -18.10
N LEU A 93 -7.14 -11.02 -16.86
CA LEU A 93 -5.80 -11.32 -16.37
C LEU A 93 -5.68 -12.82 -16.09
N GLY A 94 -4.54 -13.38 -16.46
CA GLY A 94 -4.20 -14.75 -16.13
C GLY A 94 -3.55 -14.84 -14.75
N ARG A 95 -3.16 -16.06 -14.38
CA ARG A 95 -2.75 -16.38 -13.00
C ARG A 95 -1.41 -15.77 -12.62
N ALA A 96 -0.55 -15.52 -13.61
CA ALA A 96 0.75 -14.87 -13.41
C ALA A 96 0.69 -13.35 -13.66
N GLY A 97 -0.50 -12.78 -13.86
CA GLY A 97 -0.68 -11.36 -14.18
C GLY A 97 -0.49 -11.04 -15.67
N GLU A 98 -0.39 -12.06 -16.53
CA GLU A 98 -0.40 -11.88 -17.97
C GLU A 98 -1.76 -11.34 -18.45
N VAL A 99 -1.73 -10.50 -19.47
CA VAL A 99 -2.95 -9.95 -20.05
C VAL A 99 -3.49 -10.93 -21.09
N LEU A 100 -4.63 -11.55 -20.79
CA LEU A 100 -5.30 -12.51 -21.67
C LEU A 100 -6.13 -11.80 -22.75
N ASP A 101 -6.76 -10.69 -22.39
CA ASP A 101 -7.62 -9.91 -23.28
C ASP A 101 -7.70 -8.46 -22.84
N VAL A 102 -7.86 -7.54 -23.81
CA VAL A 102 -8.04 -6.10 -23.58
C VAL A 102 -9.01 -5.55 -24.61
N SER A 103 -10.06 -4.90 -24.14
CA SER A 103 -11.06 -4.23 -24.96
C SER A 103 -11.50 -2.92 -24.34
N LEU A 104 -11.94 -2.00 -25.19
CA LEU A 104 -12.50 -0.72 -24.77
C LEU A 104 -13.97 -0.93 -24.39
N ALA A 105 -14.29 -0.85 -23.10
CA ALA A 105 -15.66 -0.98 -22.59
C ALA A 105 -16.48 0.30 -22.82
N LYS A 106 -15.83 1.47 -22.68
CA LYS A 106 -16.41 2.78 -22.99
C LYS A 106 -15.33 3.71 -23.51
N ALA A 107 -15.54 4.25 -24.71
CA ALA A 107 -14.67 5.24 -25.31
C ALA A 107 -14.74 6.59 -24.58
N SER A 108 -13.62 7.31 -24.54
CA SER A 108 -13.57 8.67 -24.00
C SER A 108 -14.13 9.71 -24.97
N GLY A 109 -14.34 9.33 -26.24
CA GLY A 109 -14.66 10.26 -27.33
C GLY A 109 -13.43 10.88 -27.99
N ASN A 110 -12.22 10.41 -27.66
CA ASN A 110 -10.97 10.81 -28.29
C ASN A 110 -10.16 9.54 -28.63
N GLU A 111 -10.03 9.24 -29.93
CA GLU A 111 -9.39 8.01 -30.40
C GLU A 111 -7.90 7.93 -30.02
N LEU A 112 -7.20 9.06 -29.94
CA LEU A 112 -5.81 9.10 -29.50
C LEU A 112 -5.69 8.72 -28.02
N PHE A 113 -6.61 9.22 -27.18
CA PHE A 113 -6.70 8.83 -25.78
C PHE A 113 -6.99 7.34 -25.62
N ASP A 114 -8.05 6.87 -26.28
CA ASP A 114 -8.51 5.48 -26.17
C ASP A 114 -7.43 4.49 -26.63
N SER A 115 -6.79 4.75 -27.78
CA SER A 115 -5.70 3.92 -28.29
C SER A 115 -4.46 3.95 -27.40
N ALA A 116 -4.12 5.11 -26.83
CA ALA A 116 -2.99 5.24 -25.92
C ALA A 116 -3.23 4.50 -24.59
N VAL A 117 -4.45 4.51 -24.05
CA VAL A 117 -4.80 3.73 -22.85
C VAL A 117 -4.70 2.24 -23.14
N VAL A 118 -5.27 1.75 -24.25
CA VAL A 118 -5.19 0.33 -24.63
C VAL A 118 -3.74 -0.09 -24.84
N ALA A 119 -2.92 0.74 -25.50
CA ALA A 119 -1.50 0.49 -25.69
C ALA A 119 -0.73 0.46 -24.36
N ALA A 120 -1.05 1.36 -23.42
CA ALA A 120 -0.44 1.39 -22.10
C ALA A 120 -0.77 0.14 -21.29
N VAL A 121 -2.01 -0.35 -21.33
CA VAL A 121 -2.40 -1.62 -20.69
C VAL A 121 -1.59 -2.79 -21.25
N ARG A 122 -1.45 -2.87 -22.58
CA ARG A 122 -0.66 -3.94 -23.21
C ARG A 122 0.82 -3.85 -22.86
N LYS A 123 1.39 -2.64 -22.81
CA LYS A 123 2.78 -2.39 -22.41
C LYS A 123 3.05 -2.65 -20.92
N ALA A 124 2.03 -2.48 -20.08
CA ALA A 124 2.11 -2.75 -18.66
C ALA A 124 2.12 -4.25 -18.34
N SER A 125 1.78 -5.12 -19.30
CA SER A 125 1.88 -6.57 -19.11
C SER A 125 3.35 -7.02 -19.02
N PRO A 126 3.69 -7.95 -18.11
CA PRO A 126 2.82 -8.58 -17.11
C PRO A 126 2.57 -7.69 -15.87
N PHE A 127 1.37 -7.83 -15.30
CA PHE A 127 1.02 -7.27 -14.00
C PHE A 127 1.52 -8.17 -12.86
N SER A 128 1.49 -7.65 -11.63
CA SER A 128 1.65 -8.52 -10.46
C SER A 128 0.59 -9.64 -10.47
N PRO A 129 0.92 -10.86 -10.01
CA PRO A 129 -0.05 -11.95 -9.93
C PRO A 129 -1.29 -11.55 -9.11
N PRO A 130 -2.51 -11.91 -9.55
CA PRO A 130 -3.71 -11.64 -8.78
C PRO A 130 -3.75 -12.39 -7.43
N PRO A 131 -4.31 -11.76 -6.38
CA PRO A 131 -4.75 -12.43 -5.16
C PRO A 131 -5.55 -13.70 -5.45
N ASP A 132 -5.41 -14.73 -4.62
CA ASP A 132 -6.12 -16.00 -4.81
C ASP A 132 -7.65 -15.79 -4.87
N ALA A 133 -8.19 -14.92 -4.00
CA ALA A 133 -9.61 -14.58 -3.97
C ALA A 133 -10.14 -13.94 -5.28
N LEU A 134 -9.28 -13.24 -6.02
CA LEU A 134 -9.66 -12.54 -7.26
C LEU A 134 -9.27 -13.29 -8.53
N ARG A 135 -8.39 -14.28 -8.44
CA ARG A 135 -7.75 -14.92 -9.60
C ARG A 135 -8.76 -15.51 -10.57
N ASP A 136 -9.73 -16.28 -10.07
CA ASP A 136 -10.79 -16.87 -10.89
C ASP A 136 -11.70 -15.82 -11.53
N ALA A 137 -12.08 -14.78 -10.77
CA ALA A 137 -12.94 -13.71 -11.26
C ALA A 137 -12.25 -12.90 -12.37
N LEU A 138 -10.97 -12.57 -12.21
CA LEU A 138 -10.20 -11.82 -13.19
C LEU A 138 -9.88 -12.61 -14.45
N GLN A 139 -9.72 -13.93 -14.33
CA GLN A 139 -9.49 -14.80 -15.49
C GLN A 139 -10.75 -14.99 -16.32
N LYS A 140 -11.91 -15.20 -15.67
CA LYS A 140 -13.20 -15.51 -16.32
C LYS A 140 -13.93 -14.25 -16.77
N ASN A 141 -14.11 -13.30 -15.85
CA ASN A 141 -14.95 -12.11 -16.04
C ASN A 141 -14.09 -10.87 -16.38
N GLY A 142 -12.85 -10.84 -15.88
CA GLY A 142 -11.98 -9.67 -16.03
C GLY A 142 -12.31 -8.55 -15.05
N VAL A 143 -11.70 -7.40 -15.30
CA VAL A 143 -11.91 -6.16 -14.56
C VAL A 143 -12.06 -5.00 -15.52
N VAL A 144 -12.92 -4.05 -15.16
CA VAL A 144 -13.04 -2.77 -15.87
C VAL A 144 -12.27 -1.70 -15.10
N LEU A 145 -11.24 -1.15 -15.73
CA LEU A 145 -10.48 -0.03 -15.19
C LEU A 145 -10.90 1.26 -15.87
N VAL A 146 -11.12 2.28 -15.05
CA VAL A 146 -11.45 3.63 -15.48
C VAL A 146 -10.17 4.45 -15.53
N PHE A 147 -9.92 5.07 -16.68
CA PHE A 147 -8.78 5.96 -16.91
C PHE A 147 -9.27 7.37 -17.20
N SER A 148 -8.72 8.30 -16.44
CA SER A 148 -8.73 9.72 -16.71
C SER A 148 -7.27 10.18 -16.76
N PRO A 149 -6.98 11.21 -17.58
CA PRO A 149 -5.66 11.83 -17.62
C PRO A 149 -5.26 12.44 -16.27
#